data_AF-A0A3D4EIB6-F1
#
_entry.id   AF-A0A3D4EIB6-F1
#
_cell.length_a   1.000
_cell.length_b   1.000
_cell.length_c   1.000
_cell.angle_alpha   90.00
_cell.angle_beta   90.00
_cell.angle_gamma   90.00
#
_symmetry.space_group_name_H-M   'P 1'
#
loop_
_entity.id
_entity.type
_entity.pdbx_description
1 polymer ?
#
loop_
_entity_poly.entity_id
_entity_poly.type
_entity_poly.pdbx_seq_one_letter_code
_entity_poly.pdbx_strand_id
1 'polypeptide(L)'
;NGDGIGDLWGVYSKLDYIASLNVDGIWFSPLYPSPNSDYGYDISDYRSIHPDYGDLDIFKKVLDGAHERGLRVFMDLVVNH
;
A
#
# COMPACT_ATOMS: atom_id res chain seq x y z
N ASN A 1 -11.88 7.54 0.24
CA ASN A 1 -12.53 8.86 -0.02
C ASN A 1 -14.07 8.78 -0.26
N GLY A 2 -14.71 7.60 -0.13
CA GLY A 2 -16.15 7.39 -0.41
C GLY A 2 -16.45 6.72 -1.77
N ASP A 3 -15.43 6.38 -2.57
CA ASP A 3 -15.55 5.70 -3.86
C ASP A 3 -15.79 4.17 -3.78
N GLY A 4 -15.64 3.58 -2.59
CA GLY A 4 -15.81 2.14 -2.38
C GLY A 4 -14.53 1.32 -2.56
N ILE A 5 -13.39 1.96 -2.83
CA ILE A 5 -12.08 1.33 -2.97
C ILE A 5 -11.23 1.63 -1.72
N GLY A 6 -10.47 0.63 -1.25
CA GLY A 6 -9.50 0.85 -0.17
C GLY A 6 -8.30 1.64 -0.67
N ASP A 7 -7.93 2.71 0.03
CA ASP A 7 -6.87 3.63 -0.38
C ASP A 7 -5.78 3.82 0.72
N LEU A 8 -4.65 4.42 0.34
CA LEU A 8 -3.52 4.64 1.27
C LEU A 8 -3.84 5.63 2.38
N TRP A 9 -4.80 6.55 2.19
CA TRP A 9 -5.31 7.40 3.27
C TRP A 9 -6.04 6.58 4.34
N GLY A 10 -6.83 5.60 3.90
CA GLY A 10 -7.46 4.61 4.76
C GLY A 10 -6.43 3.85 5.58
N VAL A 11 -5.38 3.33 4.93
CA VAL A 11 -4.28 2.63 5.62
C VAL A 11 -3.59 3.55 6.63
N TYR A 12 -3.22 4.77 6.22
CA TYR A 12 -2.59 5.75 7.10
C TYR A 12 -3.42 6.00 8.37
N SER A 13 -4.75 6.13 8.24
CA SER A 13 -5.67 6.34 9.37
C SER A 13 -5.77 5.15 10.33
N LYS A 14 -5.30 3.97 9.92
CA LYS A 14 -5.38 2.72 10.70
C LYS A 14 -4.03 2.26 11.24
N LEU A 15 -2.94 3.00 11.05
CA LEU A 15 -1.62 2.60 11.52
C LEU A 15 -1.56 2.38 13.05
N ASP A 16 -2.27 3.18 13.84
CA ASP A 16 -2.36 2.98 15.30
C ASP A 16 -3.07 1.67 15.65
N TYR A 17 -4.15 1.36 14.91
CA TYR A 17 -4.85 0.10 15.07
C TYR A 17 -3.95 -1.09 14.70
N ILE A 18 -3.25 -1.02 13.56
CA ILE A 18 -2.33 -2.07 13.12
C ILE A 18 -1.24 -2.31 14.17
N ALA A 19 -0.61 -1.24 14.67
CA ALA A 19 0.39 -1.34 15.73
C ALA A 19 -0.18 -1.98 17.02
N SER A 20 -1.43 -1.67 17.37
CA SER A 20 -2.10 -2.26 18.55
C SER A 20 -2.34 -3.77 18.46
N LEU A 21 -2.29 -4.35 17.25
CA LEU A 21 -2.39 -5.79 17.04
C LEU A 21 -1.10 -6.54 17.44
N ASN A 22 -0.04 -5.82 17.82
CA ASN A 22 1.26 -6.38 18.21
C ASN A 22 1.91 -7.22 17.10
N VAL A 23 1.83 -6.70 15.87
CA VAL A 23 2.53 -7.23 14.68
C VAL A 23 3.81 -6.43 14.42
N ASP A 24 4.76 -7.04 13.71
CA ASP A 24 6.06 -6.41 13.41
C ASP A 24 6.07 -5.63 12.08
N GLY A 25 5.07 -5.83 11.20
CA GLY A 25 5.06 -5.18 9.90
C GLY A 25 3.80 -5.40 9.07
N ILE A 26 3.77 -4.67 7.95
CA ILE A 26 2.71 -4.67 6.95
C ILE A 26 3.31 -5.21 5.65
N TRP A 27 2.65 -6.19 5.04
CA TRP A 27 2.92 -6.60 3.68
C TRP A 27 1.75 -6.18 2.80
N PHE A 28 2.02 -5.33 1.82
CA PHE A 28 1.05 -4.95 0.81
C PHE A 28 1.06 -5.95 -0.35
N SER A 29 -0.12 -6.41 -0.75
CA SER A 29 -0.39 -6.83 -2.13
C SER A 29 -0.05 -5.69 -3.11
N PRO A 30 0.03 -5.96 -4.43
CA PRO A 30 0.41 -4.94 -5.42
C PRO A 30 -0.40 -3.65 -5.29
N LEU A 31 0.32 -2.52 -5.18
CA LEU A 31 -0.25 -1.16 -5.17
C LEU A 31 0.11 -0.37 -6.42
N TYR A 32 0.75 -1.01 -7.41
CA TYR A 32 1.27 -0.39 -8.61
C TYR A 32 0.16 -0.16 -9.65
N PRO A 33 0.32 0.80 -10.59
CA PRO A 33 -0.54 0.89 -11.77
C PRO A 33 -0.69 -0.44 -12.47
N SER A 34 -1.94 -0.81 -12.74
CA SER A 34 -2.33 -2.10 -13.30
C SER A 34 -3.64 -1.90 -14.06
N PRO A 35 -3.86 -2.57 -15.21
CA PRO A 35 -5.18 -2.67 -15.82
C PRO A 35 -6.21 -3.39 -14.93
N ASN A 36 -5.78 -4.02 -13.84
CA ASN A 36 -6.58 -4.81 -12.91
C ASN A 36 -7.25 -6.03 -13.56
N SER A 37 -6.60 -6.64 -14.54
CA SER A 37 -7.06 -7.92 -15.11
C SER A 37 -6.79 -9.10 -14.19
N ASP A 38 -5.82 -8.96 -13.27
CA ASP A 38 -5.45 -9.94 -12.24
C ASP A 38 -5.35 -9.27 -10.86
N TYR A 39 -6.31 -8.41 -10.53
CA TYR A 39 -6.41 -7.73 -9.22
C TYR A 39 -5.11 -7.05 -8.75
N GLY A 40 -4.39 -6.41 -9.67
CA GLY A 40 -3.18 -5.66 -9.39
C GLY A 40 -1.88 -6.43 -9.64
N TYR A 41 -1.95 -7.76 -9.86
CA TYR A 41 -0.77 -8.57 -10.16
C TYR A 41 -0.27 -8.37 -11.60
N ASP A 42 -1.11 -7.88 -12.51
CA ASP A 42 -0.73 -7.46 -13.87
C ASP A 42 -0.19 -6.02 -13.90
N ILE A 43 1.08 -5.84 -13.53
CA ILE A 43 1.70 -4.53 -13.31
C ILE A 43 2.07 -3.85 -14.64
N SER A 44 1.72 -2.57 -14.78
CA SER A 44 2.06 -1.72 -15.93
C SER A 44 3.17 -0.70 -15.66
N ASP A 45 3.37 -0.29 -14.40
CA ASP A 45 4.50 0.55 -13.99
C ASP A 45 4.93 0.27 -12.54
N TYR A 46 6.11 -0.32 -12.36
CA TYR A 46 6.66 -0.64 -11.04
C TYR A 46 7.13 0.58 -10.22
N ARG A 47 7.16 1.78 -10.79
CA ARG A 47 7.74 2.98 -10.16
C ARG A 47 6.71 3.95 -9.60
N SER A 48 5.43 3.63 -9.72
CA SER A 48 4.34 4.50 -9.28
C SER A 48 3.32 3.72 -8.45
N ILE A 49 2.32 4.42 -7.94
CA ILE A 49 1.17 3.88 -7.22
C ILE A 49 -0.06 4.00 -8.12
N HIS A 50 -0.94 3.00 -8.05
CA HIS A 50 -2.20 3.01 -8.80
C HIS A 50 -3.04 4.23 -8.35
N PRO A 51 -3.60 5.02 -9.28
CA PRO A 51 -4.37 6.23 -8.95
C PRO A 51 -5.53 5.98 -7.97
N ASP A 52 -6.19 4.84 -8.06
CA ASP A 52 -7.26 4.42 -7.12
C ASP A 52 -6.76 4.30 -5.66
N TYR A 53 -5.48 4.01 -5.44
CA TYR A 53 -4.90 3.89 -4.09
C TYR A 53 -4.23 5.18 -3.61
N GLY A 54 -3.89 6.09 -4.55
CA GLY A 54 -3.28 7.37 -4.30
C GLY A 54 -2.06 7.62 -5.19
N ASP A 55 -0.99 8.15 -4.59
CA ASP A 55 0.26 8.52 -5.24
C ASP A 55 1.49 8.16 -4.39
N LEU A 56 2.69 8.46 -4.90
CA LEU A 56 3.94 8.23 -4.17
C LEU A 56 4.06 9.08 -2.90
N ASP A 57 3.46 10.28 -2.86
CA ASP A 57 3.55 11.17 -1.71
C ASP A 57 2.74 10.62 -0.53
N ILE A 58 1.54 10.08 -0.79
CA ILE A 58 0.75 9.41 0.25
C ILE A 58 1.35 8.07 0.66
N PHE A 59 1.92 7.31 -0.27
CA PHE A 59 2.67 6.09 0.07
C PHE A 59 3.83 6.41 1.01
N LYS A 60 4.57 7.49 0.75
CA LYS A 60 5.65 7.94 1.63
C LYS A 60 5.16 8.27 3.04
N LYS A 61 3.99 8.92 3.18
CA LYS A 61 3.38 9.17 4.50
C LYS A 61 3.02 7.87 5.23
N VAL A 62 2.48 6.88 4.52
CA VAL A 62 2.19 5.55 5.09
C VAL A 62 3.48 4.86 5.54
N LEU A 63 4.52 4.89 4.71
CA LEU A 63 5.82 4.31 5.00
C LEU A 63 6.45 4.95 6.25
N ASP A 64 6.54 6.27 6.27
CA ASP A 64 7.13 7.03 7.38
C ASP A 64 6.32 6.82 8.66
N GLY A 65 4.99 6.91 8.58
CA GLY A 65 4.10 6.69 9.72
C GLY A 65 4.14 5.26 10.26
N ALA A 66 4.32 4.25 9.41
CA ALA A 66 4.52 2.86 9.84
C ALA A 66 5.85 2.71 10.59
N HIS A 67 6.93 3.27 10.03
CA HIS A 67 8.25 3.23 10.66
C HIS A 67 8.29 3.94 12.02
N GLU A 68 7.60 5.07 12.18
CA GLU A 68 7.46 5.77 13.47
C GLU A 68 6.86 4.88 14.57
N ARG A 69 6.02 3.91 14.18
CA ARG A 69 5.38 2.93 15.08
C ARG A 69 6.19 1.64 15.23
N GLY A 70 7.40 1.60 14.67
CA GLY A 70 8.26 0.42 14.70
C GLY A 70 7.86 -0.68 13.72
N LEU A 71 6.84 -0.46 12.86
CA LEU A 71 6.40 -1.43 11.88
C LEU A 71 7.36 -1.45 10.68
N ARG A 72 7.62 -2.64 10.13
CA ARG A 72 8.28 -2.84 8.85
C ARG A 72 7.26 -2.78 7.71
N VAL A 73 7.69 -2.37 6.52
CA VAL A 73 6.85 -2.37 5.32
C VAL A 73 7.49 -3.23 4.24
N PHE A 74 6.73 -4.19 3.73
CA PHE A 74 7.10 -5.06 2.61
C PHE A 74 6.16 -4.81 1.44
N MET A 75 6.74 -4.80 0.23
CA MET A 75 6.00 -4.65 -1.02
C MET A 75 6.04 -5.98 -1.77
N ASP A 76 4.92 -6.37 -2.38
CA ASP A 76 4.90 -7.48 -3.33
C ASP A 76 5.75 -7.16 -4.57
N LEU A 77 6.51 -8.14 -5.05
CA LEU A 77 7.42 -8.02 -6.19
C LEU A 77 7.04 -9.07 -7.24
N VAL A 78 6.19 -8.67 -8.17
CA VAL A 78 5.67 -9.55 -9.22
C VAL A 78 6.55 -9.41 -10.47
N VAL A 79 7.42 -10.39 -10.71
CA VAL A 79 8.49 -10.30 -11.75
C VAL A 79 8.50 -11.46 -12.74
N ASN A 80 7.48 -12.32 -12.70
CA ASN A 80 7.41 -13.48 -13.59
C ASN A 80 6.93 -13.13 -15.01
N HIS A 81 6.15 -12.06 -15.16
CA HIS A 81 5.56 -11.62 -16.42
C HIS A 81 5.89 -10.15 -16.71
#